data_AF-A0A965GUP9-F1
#
_entry.id   AF-A0A965GUP9-F1
#
_cell.length_a   1.000
_cell.length_b   1.000
_cell.length_c   1.000
_cell.angle_alpha   90.00
_cell.angle_beta   90.00
_cell.angle_gamma   90.00
#
_symmetry.space_group_name_H-M   'P 1'
#
loop_
_entity.id
_entity.type
_entity.pdbx_description
1 polymer ?
#
loop_
_entity_poly.entity_id
_entity_poly.type
_entity_poly.pdbx_seq_one_letter_code
_entity_poly.pdbx_strand_id
1 'polypeptide(L)'
;MPNSVEREISRRLDAWEALQKSADWPLVTAQEVRELGIYGGASGVWVDKNLTSDVAPEGVAVGLLHTGKHYDDDVDETGILYHYPTTDRPASRDANEIQAIKNAKLFGIPIFVIRNLGGAKKVELAWLNDFDDELRICVLTFHGLFPEQNTFAVNPSPDVPPTLFGARRTTKSSVERAERDPLFKFNILKSPKSMLLKC
;
A
#
# COMPACT_ATOMS: atom_id res chain seq x y z
N MET A 1 -23.26 -18.81 9.07
CA MET A 1 -23.25 -17.50 8.39
C MET A 1 -21.84 -16.97 8.54
N PRO A 2 -21.11 -16.68 7.45
CA PRO A 2 -19.80 -16.06 7.56
C PRO A 2 -19.93 -14.70 8.26
N ASN A 3 -18.96 -14.36 9.10
CA ASN A 3 -18.94 -13.05 9.78
C ASN A 3 -18.70 -11.92 8.76
N SER A 4 -18.90 -10.66 9.15
CA SER A 4 -18.81 -9.52 8.22
C SER A 4 -17.43 -9.38 7.56
N VAL A 5 -16.36 -9.78 8.27
CA VAL A 5 -14.98 -9.80 7.74
C VAL A 5 -14.83 -10.82 6.61
N GLU A 6 -15.25 -12.07 6.83
CA GLU A 6 -15.17 -13.14 5.83
C GLU A 6 -15.95 -12.78 4.56
N ARG A 7 -17.15 -12.20 4.72
CA ARG A 7 -17.96 -11.72 3.59
C ARG A 7 -17.24 -10.66 2.77
N GLU A 8 -16.57 -9.72 3.43
CA GLU A 8 -15.84 -8.65 2.74
C GLU A 8 -14.60 -9.18 2.03
N ILE A 9 -13.89 -10.15 2.63
CA ILE A 9 -12.76 -10.83 1.97
C ILE A 9 -13.25 -11.56 0.72
N SER A 10 -14.29 -12.39 0.82
CA SER A 10 -14.84 -13.12 -0.33
C SER A 10 -15.26 -12.17 -1.45
N ARG A 11 -15.97 -11.09 -1.12
CA ARG A 11 -16.38 -10.07 -2.11
C ARG A 11 -15.19 -9.47 -2.86
N ARG A 12 -14.09 -9.16 -2.17
CA ARG A 12 -12.89 -8.59 -2.80
C ARG A 12 -12.17 -9.61 -3.66
N LEU A 13 -12.10 -10.88 -3.24
CA LEU A 13 -11.52 -11.95 -4.04
C LEU A 13 -12.34 -12.22 -5.30
N ASP A 14 -13.68 -12.24 -5.20
CA ASP A 14 -14.58 -12.40 -6.35
C ASP A 14 -14.43 -11.22 -7.32
N ALA A 15 -14.34 -9.99 -6.81
CA ALA A 15 -14.10 -8.80 -7.63
C ALA A 15 -12.72 -8.85 -8.32
N TRP A 16 -11.69 -9.34 -7.62
CA TRP A 16 -10.35 -9.52 -8.19
C TRP A 16 -10.31 -10.58 -9.29
N GLU A 17 -11.03 -11.69 -9.10
CA GLU A 17 -11.16 -12.74 -10.12
C GLU A 17 -11.94 -12.24 -11.34
N ALA A 18 -13.04 -11.52 -11.13
CA ALA A 18 -13.83 -10.92 -12.20
C ALA A 18 -13.01 -9.92 -13.00
N LEU A 19 -12.20 -9.09 -12.32
CA LEU A 19 -11.34 -8.11 -12.96
C LEU A 19 -10.29 -8.76 -13.87
N GLN A 20 -9.69 -9.87 -13.43
CA GLN A 20 -8.70 -10.62 -14.21
C GLN A 20 -9.31 -11.32 -15.45
N LYS A 21 -10.63 -11.51 -15.48
CA LYS A 21 -11.36 -12.07 -16.63
C LYS A 21 -11.88 -11.01 -17.59
N SER A 22 -11.66 -9.73 -17.31
CA SER A 22 -12.03 -8.64 -18.21
C SER A 22 -11.30 -8.74 -19.56
N ALA A 23 -11.96 -8.29 -20.62
CA ALA A 23 -11.35 -8.14 -21.94
C ALA A 23 -10.25 -7.06 -21.97
N ASP A 24 -10.31 -6.09 -21.05
CA ASP A 24 -9.36 -4.98 -20.94
C ASP A 24 -8.20 -5.29 -19.97
N TRP A 25 -8.17 -6.48 -19.36
CA TRP A 25 -7.08 -6.90 -18.48
C TRP A 25 -5.72 -6.91 -19.22
N PRO A 26 -4.61 -6.38 -18.64
CA PRO A 26 -4.42 -5.92 -17.26
C PRO A 26 -4.67 -4.42 -17.02
N LEU A 27 -5.15 -3.67 -18.02
CA LEU A 27 -5.38 -2.23 -17.97
C LEU A 27 -6.86 -1.93 -18.15
N VAL A 28 -7.59 -2.06 -17.04
CA VAL A 28 -9.05 -1.96 -17.01
C VAL A 28 -9.55 -0.52 -17.07
N THR A 29 -10.80 -0.36 -17.45
CA THR A 29 -11.47 0.93 -17.51
C THR A 29 -11.87 1.43 -16.11
N ALA A 30 -12.07 2.75 -15.99
CA ALA A 30 -12.60 3.32 -14.75
C ALA A 30 -14.04 2.85 -14.45
N GLN A 31 -14.79 2.47 -15.47
CA GLN A 31 -16.16 1.96 -15.34
C GLN A 31 -16.16 0.59 -14.66
N GLU A 32 -15.34 -0.35 -15.13
CA GLU A 32 -15.24 -1.69 -14.54
C GLU A 32 -14.81 -1.64 -13.07
N VAL A 33 -13.83 -0.80 -12.75
CA VAL A 33 -13.38 -0.57 -11.37
C VAL A 33 -14.52 -0.07 -10.47
N ARG A 34 -15.42 0.76 -11.01
CA ARG A 34 -16.57 1.27 -10.27
C ARG A 34 -17.67 0.22 -10.12
N GLU A 35 -17.98 -0.50 -11.19
CA GLU A 35 -19.02 -1.54 -11.21
C GLU A 35 -18.69 -2.72 -10.29
N LEU A 36 -17.41 -3.08 -10.18
CA LEU A 36 -16.93 -4.09 -9.23
C LEU A 36 -16.81 -3.58 -7.78
N GLY A 37 -17.13 -2.31 -7.53
CA GLY A 37 -17.03 -1.71 -6.20
C GLY A 37 -15.59 -1.59 -5.68
N ILE A 38 -14.60 -1.59 -6.58
CA ILE A 38 -13.17 -1.46 -6.25
C ILE A 38 -12.83 0.01 -5.95
N TYR A 39 -13.45 0.96 -6.66
CA TYR A 39 -13.26 2.40 -6.42
C TYR A 39 -14.48 3.26 -6.76
N GLY A 40 -14.88 4.14 -5.84
CA GLY A 40 -16.04 5.04 -6.01
C GLY A 40 -15.72 6.49 -6.37
N GLY A 41 -14.45 6.86 -6.52
CA GLY A 41 -14.02 8.23 -6.90
C GLY A 41 -13.55 9.11 -5.74
N ALA A 42 -12.84 8.54 -4.77
CA ALA A 42 -12.15 9.31 -3.72
C ALA A 42 -10.86 9.98 -4.25
N SER A 43 -10.21 10.80 -3.41
CA SER A 43 -8.95 11.49 -3.77
C SER A 43 -7.68 10.73 -3.37
N GLY A 44 -7.84 9.57 -2.74
CA GLY A 44 -6.75 8.72 -2.27
C GLY A 44 -7.34 7.42 -1.78
N VAL A 45 -7.88 7.44 -0.56
CA VAL A 45 -8.50 6.27 0.08
C VAL A 45 -9.99 6.20 -0.28
N TRP A 46 -10.41 5.09 -0.86
CA TRP A 46 -11.82 4.77 -1.05
C TRP A 46 -12.29 3.82 0.05
N VAL A 47 -13.36 4.22 0.73
CA VAL A 47 -14.05 3.42 1.75
C VAL A 47 -15.51 3.31 1.31
N ASP A 48 -15.97 2.10 1.04
CA ASP A 48 -17.39 1.87 0.81
C ASP A 48 -18.09 1.76 2.17
N LYS A 49 -18.57 2.88 2.67
CA LYS A 49 -19.22 2.96 3.99
C LYS A 49 -20.51 2.16 4.08
N ASN A 50 -21.20 1.91 2.96
CA ASN A 50 -22.45 1.15 2.99
C ASN A 50 -22.19 -0.34 3.21
N LEU A 51 -21.00 -0.83 2.80
CA LEU A 51 -20.62 -2.23 2.93
C LEU A 51 -19.70 -2.48 4.13
N THR A 52 -18.72 -1.60 4.34
CA THR A 52 -17.63 -1.85 5.30
C THR A 52 -17.93 -1.36 6.71
N SER A 53 -19.00 -0.59 6.94
CA SER A 53 -19.41 -0.19 8.29
C SER A 53 -19.80 -1.36 9.18
N ASP A 54 -20.25 -2.46 8.57
CA ASP A 54 -20.59 -3.71 9.26
C ASP A 54 -19.35 -4.45 9.78
N VAL A 55 -18.17 -4.11 9.26
CA VAL A 55 -16.88 -4.63 9.74
C VAL A 55 -16.33 -3.72 10.85
N ALA A 56 -16.34 -2.40 10.63
CA ALA A 56 -15.92 -1.42 11.61
C ALA A 56 -16.61 -0.06 11.39
N PRO A 57 -16.87 0.75 12.43
CA PRO A 57 -17.57 2.04 12.29
C PRO A 57 -16.89 3.01 11.30
N GLU A 58 -15.56 3.07 11.32
CA GLU A 58 -14.74 3.88 10.41
C GLU A 58 -14.66 3.28 9.00
N GLY A 59 -15.19 2.07 8.81
CA GLY A 59 -15.12 1.29 7.58
C GLY A 59 -13.76 0.62 7.41
N VAL A 60 -13.56 0.03 6.24
CA VAL A 60 -12.30 -0.61 5.83
C VAL A 60 -11.91 -0.04 4.47
N ALA A 61 -10.65 0.36 4.31
CA ALA A 61 -10.16 0.85 3.03
C ALA A 61 -10.37 -0.24 1.96
N VAL A 62 -11.08 0.08 0.89
CA VAL A 62 -11.34 -0.83 -0.23
C VAL A 62 -10.31 -0.62 -1.32
N GLY A 63 -10.02 0.64 -1.65
CA GLY A 63 -9.06 0.99 -2.70
C GLY A 63 -8.17 2.17 -2.33
N LEU A 64 -6.91 2.12 -2.75
CA LEU A 64 -5.93 3.21 -2.64
C LEU A 64 -5.55 3.69 -4.04
N LEU A 65 -5.89 4.92 -4.35
CA LEU A 65 -5.45 5.56 -5.58
C LEU A 65 -4.06 6.16 -5.38
N HIS A 66 -3.07 5.58 -6.05
CA HIS A 66 -1.73 6.14 -6.14
C HIS A 66 -1.68 7.12 -7.32
N THR A 67 -1.50 8.40 -7.00
CA THR A 67 -1.54 9.49 -7.98
C THR A 67 -0.16 9.88 -8.53
N GLY A 68 0.91 9.19 -8.12
CA GLY A 68 2.30 9.46 -8.57
C GLY A 68 2.87 10.81 -8.10
N LYS A 69 2.14 11.55 -7.26
CA LYS A 69 2.52 12.92 -6.87
C LYS A 69 3.66 13.02 -5.86
N HIS A 70 3.97 11.93 -5.15
CA HIS A 70 4.92 11.98 -4.05
C HIS A 70 6.30 11.47 -4.46
N TYR A 71 6.47 10.32 -5.11
CA TYR A 71 7.70 9.96 -5.83
C TYR A 71 7.39 8.89 -6.92
N ASP A 72 8.08 8.95 -8.07
CA ASP A 72 8.00 7.92 -9.12
C ASP A 72 8.53 6.54 -8.64
N ASP A 73 9.27 6.51 -7.52
CA ASP A 73 9.98 5.35 -6.95
C ASP A 73 9.26 4.68 -5.76
N ASP A 74 7.94 4.84 -5.63
CA ASP A 74 7.16 4.29 -4.50
C ASP A 74 6.46 2.96 -4.81
N VAL A 75 6.57 2.45 -6.05
CA VAL A 75 5.94 1.19 -6.48
C VAL A 75 6.98 0.31 -7.16
N ASP A 76 7.13 -0.92 -6.69
CA ASP A 76 7.94 -1.96 -7.33
C ASP A 76 7.05 -3.13 -7.78
N GLU A 77 7.65 -4.27 -8.12
CA GLU A 77 6.90 -5.48 -8.50
C GLU A 77 6.28 -6.20 -7.30
N THR A 78 6.76 -5.92 -6.08
CA THR A 78 6.40 -6.67 -4.86
C THR A 78 5.42 -5.93 -3.96
N GLY A 79 5.31 -4.61 -4.11
CA GLY A 79 4.49 -3.77 -3.27
C GLY A 79 4.54 -2.27 -3.58
N ILE A 80 4.07 -1.49 -2.62
CA ILE A 80 3.97 -0.04 -2.69
C ILE A 80 4.22 0.58 -1.31
N LEU A 81 4.99 1.65 -1.30
CA LEU A 81 5.06 2.59 -0.19
C LEU A 81 4.01 3.69 -0.41
N TYR A 82 2.89 3.60 0.30
CA TYR A 82 1.80 4.54 0.19
C TYR A 82 1.93 5.66 1.23
N HIS A 83 1.85 6.90 0.78
CA HIS A 83 1.79 8.08 1.65
C HIS A 83 0.34 8.40 1.98
N TYR A 84 0.01 8.59 3.26
CA TYR A 84 -1.31 9.00 3.67
C TYR A 84 -1.68 10.33 2.99
N PRO A 85 -2.95 10.49 2.58
CA PRO A 85 -3.41 11.76 2.04
C PRO A 85 -3.12 12.87 3.05
N THR A 86 -2.49 13.94 2.59
CA THR A 86 -2.32 15.18 3.37
C THR A 86 -3.09 16.23 2.62
N THR A 87 -4.26 16.60 3.15
CA THR A 87 -5.17 17.52 2.46
C THR A 87 -5.60 18.65 3.38
N ASP A 88 -5.95 19.81 2.82
CA ASP A 88 -6.54 20.94 3.56
C ASP A 88 -8.02 20.68 3.96
N ARG A 89 -8.41 19.41 4.10
CA ARG A 89 -9.78 18.98 4.41
C ARG A 89 -9.99 18.92 5.93
N PRO A 90 -11.25 18.78 6.40
CA PRO A 90 -11.51 18.60 7.82
C PRO A 90 -10.72 17.41 8.36
N ALA A 91 -9.95 17.63 9.44
CA ALA A 91 -9.04 16.65 10.02
C ALA A 91 -9.71 15.30 10.37
N SER A 92 -11.02 15.31 10.66
CA SER A 92 -11.80 14.10 10.94
C SER A 92 -11.92 13.17 9.73
N ARG A 93 -11.87 13.69 8.50
CA ARG A 93 -11.96 12.87 7.28
C ARG A 93 -10.68 12.10 7.05
N ASP A 94 -9.54 12.78 7.14
CA ASP A 94 -8.22 12.15 7.00
C ASP A 94 -7.98 11.13 8.11
N ALA A 95 -8.42 11.42 9.34
CA ALA A 95 -8.38 10.45 10.45
C ALA A 95 -9.19 9.19 10.16
N ASN A 96 -10.41 9.33 9.62
CA ASN A 96 -11.25 8.18 9.25
C ASN A 96 -10.65 7.36 8.10
N GLU A 97 -10.03 8.01 7.11
CA GLU A 97 -9.37 7.33 6.00
C GLU A 97 -8.14 6.55 6.48
N ILE A 98 -7.31 7.15 7.36
CA ILE A 98 -6.18 6.48 7.99
C ILE A 98 -6.66 5.30 8.86
N GLN A 99 -7.71 5.48 9.65
CA GLN A 99 -8.25 4.41 10.47
C GLN A 99 -8.82 3.27 9.60
N ALA A 100 -9.46 3.58 8.48
CA ALA A 100 -9.95 2.57 7.55
C ALA A 100 -8.82 1.75 6.91
N ILE A 101 -7.66 2.36 6.63
CA ILE A 101 -6.44 1.65 6.20
C ILE A 101 -6.00 0.68 7.31
N LYS A 102 -5.87 1.16 8.55
CA LYS A 102 -5.44 0.32 9.69
C LYS A 102 -6.39 -0.84 9.96
N ASN A 103 -7.70 -0.61 9.82
CA ASN A 103 -8.71 -1.65 9.96
C ASN A 103 -8.48 -2.79 8.96
N ALA A 104 -7.99 -2.51 7.75
CA ALA A 104 -7.67 -3.56 6.77
C ALA A 104 -6.55 -4.49 7.27
N LYS A 105 -5.49 -3.96 7.91
CA LYS A 105 -4.46 -4.79 8.57
C LYS A 105 -5.02 -5.54 9.77
N LEU A 106 -5.78 -4.86 10.63
CA LEU A 106 -6.35 -5.45 11.84
C LEU A 106 -7.22 -6.68 11.53
N PHE A 107 -8.03 -6.59 10.48
CA PHE A 107 -8.96 -7.66 10.08
C PHE A 107 -8.39 -8.60 9.02
N GLY A 108 -7.17 -8.37 8.53
CA GLY A 108 -6.60 -9.16 7.44
C GLY A 108 -7.47 -9.10 6.18
N ILE A 109 -7.82 -7.91 5.71
CA ILE A 109 -8.63 -7.70 4.52
C ILE A 109 -7.75 -7.04 3.43
N PRO A 110 -7.67 -7.62 2.21
CA PRO A 110 -6.81 -7.09 1.17
C PRO A 110 -7.36 -5.79 0.58
N ILE A 111 -6.51 -4.86 0.18
CA ILE A 111 -6.86 -3.56 -0.39
C ILE A 111 -6.47 -3.52 -1.87
N PHE A 112 -7.29 -2.92 -2.73
CA PHE A 112 -6.93 -2.69 -4.12
C PHE A 112 -6.06 -1.44 -4.28
N VAL A 113 -4.86 -1.59 -4.82
CA VAL A 113 -3.99 -0.46 -5.17
C VAL A 113 -4.21 -0.12 -6.64
N ILE A 114 -4.49 1.15 -6.92
CA ILE A 114 -4.96 1.62 -8.23
C ILE A 114 -4.00 2.70 -8.75
N ARG A 115 -3.53 2.53 -9.97
CA ARG A 115 -2.67 3.48 -10.69
C ARG A 115 -3.33 3.94 -11.97
N ASN A 116 -3.20 5.23 -12.27
CA ASN A 116 -3.69 5.80 -13.53
C ASN A 116 -2.62 5.68 -14.61
N LEU A 117 -2.94 5.02 -15.73
CA LEU A 117 -2.03 4.87 -16.87
C LEU A 117 -2.76 5.30 -18.15
N GLY A 118 -2.53 6.53 -18.59
CA GLY A 118 -2.99 7.02 -19.90
C GLY A 118 -4.51 6.96 -20.13
N GLY A 119 -5.33 7.02 -19.07
CA GLY A 119 -6.79 6.90 -19.14
C GLY A 119 -7.34 5.55 -18.69
N ALA A 120 -6.50 4.51 -18.64
CA ALA A 120 -6.79 3.23 -18.04
C ALA A 120 -6.35 3.18 -16.56
N LYS A 121 -6.76 2.11 -15.87
CA LYS A 121 -6.38 1.82 -14.49
C LYS A 121 -5.58 0.51 -14.45
N LYS A 122 -4.43 0.52 -13.80
CA LYS A 122 -3.78 -0.71 -13.32
C LYS A 122 -4.23 -0.94 -11.88
N VAL A 123 -4.71 -2.15 -11.60
CA VAL A 123 -5.20 -2.54 -10.27
C VAL A 123 -4.42 -3.74 -9.78
N GLU A 124 -3.95 -3.68 -8.55
CA GLU A 124 -3.24 -4.77 -7.86
C GLU A 124 -3.94 -5.05 -6.53
N LEU A 125 -4.14 -6.32 -6.19
CA LEU A 125 -4.63 -6.72 -4.87
C LEU A 125 -3.44 -6.73 -3.90
N ALA A 126 -3.57 -6.07 -2.76
CA ALA A 126 -2.46 -5.87 -1.84
C ALA A 126 -2.84 -6.11 -0.37
N TRP A 127 -1.85 -6.46 0.43
CA TRP A 127 -1.98 -6.65 1.88
C TRP A 127 -1.23 -5.57 2.62
N LEU A 128 -1.84 -4.97 3.64
CA LEU A 128 -1.19 -3.95 4.45
C LEU A 128 -0.21 -4.61 5.43
N ASN A 129 1.08 -4.41 5.21
CA ASN A 129 2.14 -5.07 5.97
C ASN A 129 2.54 -4.27 7.22
N ASP A 130 2.86 -2.98 7.07
CA ASP A 130 3.13 -2.07 8.20
C ASP A 130 2.77 -0.61 7.92
N PHE A 131 2.75 0.21 8.97
CA PHE A 131 2.52 1.64 8.86
C PHE A 131 3.32 2.45 9.89
N ASP A 132 3.50 3.73 9.61
CA ASP A 132 4.10 4.72 10.48
C ASP A 132 3.28 6.02 10.42
N ASP A 133 2.67 6.38 11.55
CA ASP A 133 1.81 7.56 11.61
C ASP A 133 2.59 8.88 11.69
N GLU A 134 3.81 8.87 12.23
CA GLU A 134 4.66 10.05 12.33
C GLU A 134 5.16 10.43 10.93
N LEU A 135 5.61 9.43 10.17
CA LEU A 135 6.04 9.57 8.79
C LEU A 135 4.87 9.62 7.80
N ARG A 136 3.65 9.30 8.26
CA ARG A 136 2.42 9.25 7.45
C ARG A 136 2.54 8.32 6.24
N ILE A 137 3.11 7.15 6.44
CA ILE A 137 3.34 6.16 5.38
C ILE A 137 2.82 4.78 5.79
N CYS A 138 2.49 3.96 4.80
CA CYS A 138 2.26 2.55 4.99
C CYS A 138 2.80 1.70 3.83
N VAL A 139 3.12 0.45 4.11
CA VAL A 139 3.66 -0.50 3.13
C VAL A 139 2.60 -1.55 2.81
N LEU A 140 2.29 -1.71 1.53
CA LEU A 140 1.45 -2.79 1.03
C LEU A 140 2.23 -3.72 0.11
N THR A 141 1.91 -5.01 0.13
CA THR A 141 2.55 -6.04 -0.72
C THR A 141 1.54 -6.71 -1.64
N PHE A 142 1.94 -7.04 -2.87
CA PHE A 142 1.06 -7.55 -3.93
C PHE A 142 1.00 -9.10 -4.02
N HIS A 143 1.54 -9.82 -3.03
CA HIS A 143 1.72 -11.26 -3.15
C HIS A 143 0.53 -12.09 -2.62
N GLY A 144 0.21 -13.18 -3.33
CA GLY A 144 -0.71 -14.20 -2.85
C GLY A 144 -2.17 -13.79 -2.70
N LEU A 145 -3.05 -14.79 -2.63
CA LEU A 145 -4.47 -14.59 -2.33
C LEU A 145 -4.74 -14.59 -0.82
N PHE A 146 -3.76 -14.98 -0.02
CA PHE A 146 -3.91 -15.14 1.42
C PHE A 146 -2.83 -14.37 2.21
N PRO A 147 -3.16 -13.80 3.38
CA PRO A 147 -2.22 -13.03 4.18
C PRO A 147 -1.06 -13.88 4.71
N GLU A 148 -1.25 -15.16 5.02
CA GLU A 148 -0.18 -16.04 5.50
C GLU A 148 0.89 -16.34 4.44
N GLN A 149 0.54 -16.21 3.16
CA GLN A 149 1.49 -16.31 2.04
C GLN A 149 2.29 -15.01 1.84
N ASN A 150 1.91 -13.94 2.54
CA ASN A 150 2.67 -12.70 2.64
C ASN A 150 3.64 -12.75 3.84
N THR A 151 4.43 -13.80 3.96
CA THR A 151 5.48 -13.87 4.98
C THR A 151 6.72 -13.12 4.52
N PHE A 152 6.72 -11.80 4.64
CA PHE A 152 7.98 -11.05 4.65
C PHE A 152 8.47 -11.01 6.09
N ALA A 153 9.46 -11.85 6.37
CA ALA A 153 10.26 -11.70 7.57
C ALA A 153 10.85 -10.29 7.53
N VAL A 154 10.35 -9.41 8.41
CA VAL A 154 11.21 -8.41 9.01
C VAL A 154 12.35 -9.23 9.60
N ASN A 155 13.45 -9.36 8.89
CA ASN A 155 14.69 -9.69 9.56
C ASN A 155 15.00 -8.41 10.34
N PRO A 156 14.84 -8.36 11.68
CA PRO A 156 15.61 -7.40 12.43
C PRO A 156 17.06 -7.80 12.18
N SER A 157 17.72 -7.16 11.20
CA SER A 157 19.17 -7.24 11.15
C SER A 157 19.64 -6.68 12.48
N PRO A 158 20.33 -7.46 13.32
CA PRO A 158 20.76 -6.98 14.62
C PRO A 158 21.77 -5.86 14.42
N ASP A 159 21.46 -4.65 14.91
CA ASP A 159 22.35 -3.53 15.23
C ASP A 159 23.64 -3.39 14.38
N VAL A 160 23.54 -3.47 13.05
CA VAL A 160 24.63 -3.00 12.18
C VAL A 160 24.29 -1.57 11.76
N PRO A 161 24.93 -0.54 12.33
CA PRO A 161 24.72 0.82 11.86
C PRO A 161 25.13 0.91 10.38
N PRO A 162 24.32 1.56 9.53
CA PRO A 162 24.64 1.71 8.11
C PRO A 162 25.88 2.58 7.95
N THR A 163 26.93 2.03 7.33
CA THR A 163 28.14 2.80 7.00
C THR A 163 27.83 3.78 5.86
N LEU A 164 27.65 5.06 6.17
CA LEU A 164 27.23 6.07 5.20
C LEU A 164 28.36 6.59 4.29
N PHE A 165 29.64 6.34 4.61
CA PHE A 165 30.77 6.71 3.74
C PHE A 165 31.93 5.70 3.89
N GLY A 166 32.15 4.87 2.86
CA GLY A 166 33.36 4.05 2.71
C GLY A 166 34.37 4.74 1.80
N ALA A 167 35.65 4.67 2.14
CA ALA A 167 36.75 5.27 1.37
C ALA A 167 36.69 4.86 -0.12
N ARG A 168 36.94 5.84 -1.00
CA ARG A 168 36.91 5.73 -2.46
C ARG A 168 37.71 4.51 -2.95
N ARG A 169 37.03 3.40 -3.23
CA ARG A 169 37.61 2.26 -3.95
C ARG A 169 37.47 2.50 -5.45
N THR A 170 38.58 2.79 -6.10
CA THR A 170 38.70 2.67 -7.55
C THR A 170 38.90 1.21 -7.91
N THR A 171 37.81 0.52 -8.24
CA THR A 171 37.87 -0.77 -8.93
C THR A 171 36.65 -0.89 -9.83
N LYS A 172 36.88 -1.15 -11.12
CA LYS A 172 35.83 -1.42 -12.10
C LYS A 172 35.09 -2.69 -11.66
N SER A 173 33.80 -2.58 -11.35
CA SER A 173 32.91 -3.72 -11.13
C SER A 173 31.64 -3.53 -11.95
N SER A 174 31.26 -4.59 -12.65
CA SER A 174 30.03 -4.73 -13.42
C SER A 174 28.81 -4.25 -12.64
N VAL A 175 27.95 -3.50 -13.33
CA VAL A 175 26.68 -3.00 -12.80
C VAL A 175 25.73 -4.20 -12.65
N GLU A 176 25.83 -4.90 -11.52
CA GLU A 176 24.66 -5.62 -11.00
C GLU A 176 23.78 -4.58 -10.32
N ARG A 177 22.63 -4.36 -10.95
CA ARG A 177 21.61 -3.40 -10.57
C ARG A 177 21.05 -3.84 -9.22
N ALA A 178 21.44 -3.17 -8.14
CA ALA A 178 20.84 -3.40 -6.83
C ALA A 178 19.32 -3.31 -6.95
N GLU A 179 18.62 -4.42 -6.68
CA GLU A 179 17.16 -4.51 -6.64
C GLU A 179 16.62 -3.53 -5.59
N ARG A 180 15.57 -2.81 -5.97
CA ARG A 180 15.10 -1.57 -5.34
C ARG A 180 13.87 -1.87 -4.48
N ASP A 181 14.10 -2.34 -3.27
CA ASP A 181 13.06 -2.82 -2.34
C ASP A 181 12.36 -1.66 -1.56
N PRO A 182 11.02 -1.50 -1.65
CA PRO A 182 10.25 -0.53 -0.87
C PRO A 182 10.40 -0.68 0.65
N LEU A 183 10.62 -1.89 1.16
CA LEU A 183 10.86 -2.13 2.58
C LEU A 183 12.23 -1.60 3.03
N PHE A 184 13.24 -1.71 2.17
CA PHE A 184 14.54 -1.07 2.41
C PHE A 184 14.39 0.45 2.55
N LYS A 185 13.58 1.07 1.69
CA LYS A 185 13.25 2.50 1.79
C LYS A 185 12.47 2.81 3.07
N PHE A 186 11.47 2.01 3.42
CA PHE A 186 10.71 2.16 4.67
C PHE A 186 11.61 2.08 5.91
N ASN A 187 12.53 1.11 5.97
CA ASN A 187 13.45 0.93 7.09
C ASN A 187 14.45 2.09 7.23
N ILE A 188 14.90 2.67 6.12
CA ILE A 188 15.73 3.89 6.15
C ILE A 188 14.94 5.07 6.71
N LEU A 189 13.69 5.24 6.29
CA LEU A 189 12.83 6.34 6.72
C LEU A 189 12.47 6.22 8.22
N LYS A 190 12.24 5.00 8.72
CA LYS A 190 11.93 4.72 10.12
C LYS A 190 13.11 4.90 11.09
N SER A 191 14.33 5.08 10.60
CA SER A 191 15.49 5.26 11.48
C SER A 191 15.59 6.72 11.96
N PRO A 192 15.32 7.02 13.25
CA PRO A 192 15.46 8.38 13.75
C PRO A 192 16.94 8.78 13.78
N LYS A 193 17.29 9.84 13.06
CA LYS A 193 18.52 10.61 13.33
C LYS A 193 18.43 11.19 14.75
N SER A 194 18.98 10.48 15.74
CA SER A 194 19.64 11.11 16.88
C SER A 194 21.14 11.04 16.58
N MET A 195 21.95 12.08 16.68
CA MET A 195 21.93 13.23 17.56
C MET A 195 22.79 14.35 16.95
N LEU A 196 22.48 15.59 17.29
CA LEU A 196 23.23 16.79 16.94
C LEU A 196 24.73 16.65 17.26
N LEU A 197 25.62 16.98 16.32
CA LEU A 197 26.88 17.65 16.67
C LEU A 197 26.64 19.16 16.51
N LYS A 198 26.44 19.83 17.65
CA LYS A 198 26.71 21.26 17.75
C LYS A 198 28.22 21.46 17.60
N CYS A 199 28.57 22.53 16.89
CA CYS A 199 29.90 23.07 16.69
C CYS A 199 30.68 23.28 17.99
#